data_AF-A0A0B6ZIK2-F1
#
_entry.id   AF-A0A0B6ZIK2-F1
#
_cell.length_a   1.000
_cell.length_b   1.000
_cell.length_c   1.000
_cell.angle_alpha   90.00
_cell.angle_beta   90.00
_cell.angle_gamma   90.00
#
_symmetry.space_group_name_H-M   'P 1'
#
loop_
_entity.id
_entity.type
_entity.pdbx_description
1 polymer ?
#
loop_
_entity_poly.entity_id
_entity_poly.type
_entity_poly.pdbx_seq_one_letter_code
_entity_poly.pdbx_strand_id
1 'polypeptide(L)'
;PLVSLYLGNRLAIVLYGFDTIKEAFVKHADNFSDRPKTFVMQALGKDRGFVTSGSSWRAQRKVSIEIFRQLGLGTSLMEDKVQSEISQYLEDIDKYNGT
;
A
#
# COMPACT_ATOMS: atom_id res chain seq x y z
N PRO A 1 -13.54 -1.27 19.79
CA PRO A 1 -13.91 -0.05 20.52
C PRO A 1 -13.39 1.18 19.74
N LEU A 2 -13.94 2.37 19.98
CA LEU A 2 -13.57 3.57 19.23
C LEU A 2 -13.43 4.79 20.15
N VAL A 3 -12.50 5.68 19.81
CA VAL A 3 -12.26 6.96 20.51
C VAL A 3 -12.17 8.07 19.47
N SER A 4 -12.79 9.21 19.75
CA SER A 4 -12.63 10.43 18.97
C SER A 4 -11.56 11.33 19.58
N LEU A 5 -10.76 11.96 18.73
CA LEU A 5 -9.75 12.93 19.15
C LEU A 5 -9.53 13.99 18.07
N TYR A 6 -9.15 15.19 18.47
CA TYR A 6 -8.82 16.27 17.55
C TYR A 6 -7.31 16.28 17.27
N LEU A 7 -6.95 16.11 16.01
CA LEU A 7 -5.59 16.31 15.49
C LEU A 7 -5.51 17.72 14.90
N GLY A 8 -5.09 18.68 15.72
CA GLY A 8 -5.19 20.10 15.37
C GLY A 8 -6.65 20.51 15.17
N ASN A 9 -7.01 20.97 13.96
CA ASN A 9 -8.39 21.32 13.61
C ASN A 9 -9.17 20.18 12.94
N ARG A 10 -8.62 18.96 12.88
CA ARG A 10 -9.26 17.80 12.24
C ARG A 10 -9.76 16.81 13.28
N LEU A 11 -11.04 16.46 13.22
CA LEU A 11 -11.58 15.35 14.01
C LEU A 11 -11.10 14.01 13.41
N ALA A 12 -10.50 13.17 14.25
CA ALA A 12 -10.08 11.82 13.91
C ALA A 12 -10.81 10.79 14.79
N ILE A 13 -11.23 9.68 14.18
CA ILE A 13 -11.80 8.53 14.88
C ILE A 13 -10.75 7.43 14.88
N VAL A 14 -10.30 7.03 16.06
CA VAL A 14 -9.36 5.92 16.25
C VAL A 14 -10.15 4.66 16.55
N LEU A 15 -10.04 3.69 15.66
CA LEU A 15 -10.56 2.34 15.84
C LEU A 15 -9.48 1.47 16.48
N TYR A 16 -9.81 0.78 17.56
CA TYR A 16 -8.89 -0.16 18.21
C TYR A 16 -9.62 -1.44 18.65
N GLY A 17 -8.84 -2.51 18.77
CA GLY A 17 -9.34 -3.88 18.99
C GLY A 17 -9.72 -4.58 17.68
N PHE A 18 -9.42 -5.89 17.61
CA PHE A 18 -9.57 -6.70 16.40
C PHE A 18 -10.99 -6.67 15.83
N ASP A 19 -12.01 -6.91 16.66
CA ASP A 19 -13.39 -7.01 16.19
C ASP A 19 -13.89 -5.72 15.53
N THR A 20 -13.52 -4.56 16.08
CA THR A 20 -13.93 -3.27 15.52
C THR A 20 -13.16 -2.90 14.26
N ILE A 21 -11.88 -3.25 14.19
CA ILE A 21 -11.09 -3.10 12.95
C ILE A 21 -11.67 -4.00 11.85
N LYS A 22 -11.99 -5.25 12.17
CA LYS A 22 -12.61 -6.20 11.22
C LYS A 22 -13.99 -5.73 10.78
N GLU A 23 -14.82 -5.23 11.70
CA GLU A 23 -16.15 -4.70 11.37
C GLU A 23 -16.04 -3.54 10.37
N ALA A 24 -15.19 -2.55 10.65
CA ALA A 24 -15.04 -1.38 9.80
C ALA A 24 -14.39 -1.70 8.45
N PHE A 25 -13.21 -2.34 8.46
CA PHE A 25 -12.41 -2.50 7.24
C PHE A 25 -12.74 -3.74 6.41
N VAL A 26 -13.48 -4.72 6.95
CA VAL A 26 -13.87 -5.93 6.20
C VAL A 26 -15.37 -5.96 5.97
N LYS A 27 -16.20 -5.88 7.01
CA LYS A 27 -17.66 -5.98 6.83
C LYS A 27 -18.26 -4.72 6.18
N HIS A 28 -17.72 -3.55 6.50
CA HIS A 28 -18.11 -2.27 5.93
C HIS A 28 -17.03 -1.65 5.02
N ALA A 29 -16.24 -2.50 4.36
CA ALA A 29 -15.07 -2.10 3.59
C ALA A 29 -15.33 -0.94 2.60
N ASP A 30 -16.47 -0.95 1.91
CA ASP A 30 -16.81 0.10 0.95
C ASP A 30 -16.89 1.50 1.60
N ASN A 31 -17.41 1.60 2.82
CA ASN A 31 -17.55 2.85 3.57
C ASN A 31 -16.20 3.38 4.09
N PHE A 32 -15.26 2.47 4.39
CA PHE A 32 -13.95 2.80 4.97
C PHE A 32 -12.79 2.66 3.97
N SER A 33 -13.10 2.48 2.67
CA SER A 33 -12.11 2.23 1.62
C SER A 33 -11.37 3.46 1.14
N ASP A 34 -11.86 4.66 1.46
CA ASP A 34 -11.26 5.92 1.03
C ASP A 34 -10.00 6.28 1.84
N ARG A 35 -9.26 7.28 1.37
CA ARG A 35 -8.01 7.78 1.95
C ARG A 35 -8.16 9.25 2.33
N PRO A 36 -7.89 9.62 3.60
CA PRO A 36 -7.93 11.01 4.01
C PRO A 36 -6.80 11.79 3.33
N LYS A 37 -7.10 13.02 2.86
CA LYS A 37 -6.08 13.89 2.26
C LYS A 37 -5.08 14.36 3.31
N THR A 38 -3.85 13.87 3.26
CA THR A 38 -2.74 14.32 4.09
C THR A 38 -1.93 15.40 3.37
N PHE A 39 -1.19 16.23 4.12
CA PHE A 39 -0.32 17.25 3.54
C PHE A 39 0.75 16.64 2.62
N VAL A 40 1.36 15.54 3.06
CA VAL A 40 2.38 14.78 2.29
C VAL A 40 1.82 14.32 0.94
N MET A 41 0.59 13.81 0.95
CA MET A 41 -0.11 13.34 -0.25
C MET A 41 -0.42 14.48 -1.23
N GLN A 42 -0.75 15.68 -0.74
CA GLN A 42 -0.91 16.84 -1.61
C GLN A 42 0.41 17.34 -2.19
N ALA A 43 1.48 17.36 -1.37
CA ALA A 43 2.80 17.80 -1.79
C ALA A 43 3.45 16.86 -2.81
N LEU A 44 3.29 15.55 -2.65
CA LEU A 44 3.94 14.54 -3.50
C LEU A 44 3.05 14.05 -4.65
N GLY A 45 1.73 13.98 -4.44
CA GLY A 45 0.85 13.11 -5.22
C GLY A 45 0.04 13.76 -6.32
N LYS A 46 -0.09 15.09 -6.38
CA LYS A 46 -1.02 15.81 -7.29
C LYS A 46 -2.43 15.14 -7.39
N ASP A 47 -2.88 14.47 -6.33
CA ASP A 47 -4.08 13.61 -6.32
C ASP A 47 -4.13 12.57 -7.46
N ARG A 48 -3.03 11.87 -7.76
CA ARG A 48 -2.94 10.80 -8.79
C ARG A 48 -2.37 9.49 -8.24
N GLY A 49 -2.61 8.39 -8.97
CA GLY A 49 -2.07 7.07 -8.65
C GLY A 49 -2.75 6.37 -7.47
N PHE A 50 -2.06 5.41 -6.86
CA PHE A 50 -2.55 4.58 -5.76
C PHE A 50 -2.88 5.32 -4.47
N VAL A 51 -2.49 6.59 -4.39
CA VAL A 51 -2.75 7.47 -3.25
C VAL A 51 -4.17 8.08 -3.33
N THR A 52 -4.87 7.92 -4.45
CA THR A 52 -6.24 8.41 -4.66
C THR A 52 -7.31 7.53 -4.04
N SER A 53 -8.58 7.95 -4.13
CA SER A 53 -9.76 7.22 -3.66
C SER A 53 -10.86 7.22 -4.72
N GLY A 54 -11.91 6.43 -4.51
CA GLY A 54 -13.01 6.30 -5.48
C GLY A 54 -12.69 5.46 -6.72
N SER A 55 -13.43 5.70 -7.80
CA SER A 55 -13.42 4.87 -9.02
C SER A 55 -12.05 4.82 -9.71
N SER A 56 -11.32 5.94 -9.74
CA SER A 56 -9.98 6.02 -10.33
C SER A 56 -9.00 5.07 -9.66
N TRP A 57 -8.94 5.09 -8.32
CA TRP A 57 -8.12 4.17 -7.54
C TRP A 57 -8.52 2.70 -7.77
N ARG A 58 -9.82 2.39 -7.78
CA ARG A 58 -10.30 1.02 -8.02
C ARG A 58 -9.87 0.50 -9.40
N ALA A 59 -10.02 1.32 -10.44
CA ALA A 59 -9.62 0.97 -11.80
C ALA A 59 -8.10 0.75 -11.90
N GLN A 60 -7.30 1.69 -11.37
CA GLN A 60 -5.83 1.57 -11.36
C GLN A 60 -5.38 0.33 -10.59
N ARG A 61 -5.93 0.11 -9.38
CA ARG A 61 -5.62 -1.09 -8.58
C ARG A 61 -5.91 -2.38 -9.33
N LYS A 62 -7.07 -2.48 -9.99
CA LYS A 62 -7.45 -3.67 -10.76
C LYS A 62 -6.44 -3.94 -11.88
N VAL A 63 -6.15 -2.93 -12.69
CA VAL A 63 -5.22 -3.05 -13.83
C VAL A 63 -3.81 -3.38 -13.35
N SER A 64 -3.31 -2.69 -12.33
CA SER A 64 -1.94 -2.92 -11.86
C SER A 64 -1.74 -4.29 -11.23
N ILE A 65 -2.70 -4.80 -10.46
CA ILE A 65 -2.62 -6.17 -9.93
C ILE A 65 -2.60 -7.19 -11.06
N GLU A 66 -3.39 -6.98 -12.11
CA GLU A 66 -3.39 -7.84 -13.28
C GLU A 66 -2.02 -7.84 -14.00
N ILE A 67 -1.47 -6.65 -14.24
CA ILE A 67 -0.12 -6.51 -14.80
C ILE A 67 0.92 -7.21 -13.90
N PHE A 68 0.87 -7.03 -12.58
CA PHE A 68 1.81 -7.69 -11.68
C PHE A 68 1.70 -9.22 -11.74
N ARG A 69 0.50 -9.78 -11.86
CA ARG A 69 0.32 -11.23 -12.05
C ARG A 69 0.94 -11.71 -13.36
N GLN A 70 0.74 -10.96 -14.45
CA GLN A 70 1.37 -11.25 -15.74
C GLN A 70 2.90 -11.17 -15.68
N LEU A 71 3.44 -10.29 -14.83
CA LEU A 71 4.89 -10.17 -14.58
C LEU A 71 5.46 -11.27 -13.66
N GLY A 72 4.61 -12.14 -13.10
CA GLY A 72 4.99 -13.28 -12.26
C GLY A 72 4.63 -13.14 -10.78
N LEU A 73 3.88 -12.12 -10.35
CA LEU A 73 3.49 -11.96 -8.95
C LEU A 73 2.67 -13.17 -8.47
N GLY A 74 3.19 -13.88 -7.47
CA GLY A 74 2.57 -15.08 -6.92
C GLY A 74 2.90 -16.36 -7.68
N THR A 75 3.84 -16.32 -8.62
CA THR A 75 4.39 -17.50 -9.31
C THR A 75 5.89 -17.62 -9.05
N SER A 76 6.49 -18.76 -9.41
CA SER A 76 7.93 -18.98 -9.31
C SER A 76 8.75 -17.99 -10.13
N LEU A 77 8.18 -17.40 -11.19
CA LEU A 77 8.88 -16.41 -12.02
C LEU A 77 9.34 -15.18 -11.23
N MET A 78 8.54 -14.69 -10.27
CA MET A 78 8.96 -13.57 -9.43
C MET A 78 10.03 -14.00 -8.43
N GLU A 79 9.95 -15.23 -7.91
CA GLU A 79 10.98 -15.79 -7.03
C GLU A 79 12.32 -15.88 -7.76
N ASP A 80 12.35 -16.44 -8.97
CA ASP A 80 13.55 -16.56 -9.80
C ASP A 80 14.20 -15.18 -10.06
N LYS A 81 13.38 -14.15 -10.34
CA LYS A 81 13.87 -12.78 -10.51
C LYS A 81 14.46 -12.22 -9.23
N VAL A 82 13.80 -12.41 -8.08
CA VAL A 82 14.30 -11.97 -6.78
C VAL A 82 15.63 -12.65 -6.46
N GLN A 83 15.76 -13.96 -6.69
CA GLN A 83 17.02 -14.69 -6.48
C GLN A 83 18.14 -14.22 -7.40
N SER A 84 17.82 -13.91 -8.66
CA SER A 84 18.78 -13.33 -9.61
C SER A 84 19.28 -11.95 -9.14
N GLU A 85 18.39 -11.07 -8.69
CA GLU A 85 18.75 -9.74 -8.17
C GLU A 85 19.58 -9.84 -6.89
N ILE A 86 19.28 -10.80 -6.00
CA ILE A 86 20.09 -11.07 -4.80
C ILE A 86 21.50 -11.51 -5.19
N SER A 87 21.62 -12.42 -6.16
CA SER A 87 22.92 -12.91 -6.61
C SER A 87 23.78 -11.77 -7.17
N GLN A 88 23.20 -10.90 -8.01
CA GLN A 88 23.87 -9.70 -8.53
C GLN A 88 24.24 -8.72 -7.42
N TYR A 89 23.34 -8.50 -6.47
CA TYR A 89 23.59 -7.61 -5.33
C TYR A 89 24.76 -8.11 -4.45
N LEU A 90 24.88 -9.42 -4.23
CA LEU A 90 26.01 -10.01 -3.50
C LEU A 90 27.33 -9.86 -4.27
N GLU A 91 27.32 -10.09 -5.58
CA GLU A 91 28.50 -9.85 -6.43
C GLU A 91 28.97 -8.39 -6.38
N ASP A 92 28.02 -7.45 -6.38
CA ASP A 92 28.33 -6.03 -6.24
C ASP A 92 28.92 -5.69 -4.86
N ILE A 93 28.39 -6.28 -3.78
CA ILE A 93 28.94 -6.12 -2.42
C ILE A 93 30.40 -6.60 -2.37
N ASP A 94 30.67 -7.81 -2.88
CA ASP A 94 32.00 -8.40 -2.89
C ASP A 94 33.00 -7.53 -3.66
N LYS A 95 32.56 -6.96 -4.80
CA LYS A 95 33.38 -6.06 -5.63
C LYS A 95 33.82 -4.80 -4.89
N TYR A 96 33.04 -4.31 -3.94
CA TYR A 96 33.37 -3.13 -3.13
C TYR A 96 34.03 -3.49 -1.79
N ASN A 97 34.46 -4.74 -1.59
CA ASN A 97 35.01 -5.26 -0.33
C ASN A 97 34.06 -5.04 0.88
N GLY A 98 32.75 -5.04 0.65
CA GLY A 98 31.77 -5.16 1.72
C GLY A 98 31.55 -6.64 2.04
N THR A 99 31.44 -7.00 3.32
CA THR A 99 31.12 -8.37 3.80
C THR A 99 29.65 -8.72 3.70
#